data_AF-A0A529HD71-F1
#
_entry.id   AF-A0A529HD71-F1
#
_cell.length_a   1.000
_cell.length_b   1.000
_cell.length_c   1.000
_cell.angle_alpha   90.00
_cell.angle_beta   90.00
_cell.angle_gamma   90.00
#
_symmetry.space_group_name_H-M   'P 1'
#
loop_
_entity.id
_entity.type
_entity.pdbx_description
1 polymer ?
#
loop_
_entity_poly.entity_id
_entity_poly.type
_entity_poly.pdbx_seq_one_letter_code
_entity_poly.pdbx_strand_id
1 'polypeptide(L)' 'AAEAKRVAAALKPFGRTEIQRTELDGNDWYAVNVYPDGHGSVDDVLKAAWSHGAPDALVVRD' A
#
# COMPACT_ATOMS: atom_id res chain seq x y z
N ALA A 1 -6.76 -10.95 3.04
CA ALA A 1 -6.40 -10.08 4.18
C ALA A 1 -4.92 -10.19 4.65
N ALA A 2 -4.36 -11.39 4.89
CA ALA A 2 -3.02 -11.53 5.50
C ALA A 2 -1.90 -10.85 4.69
N GLU A 3 -1.98 -10.93 3.36
CA GLU A 3 -1.04 -10.26 2.46
C GLU A 3 -1.12 -8.73 2.55
N ALA A 4 -2.32 -8.15 2.45
CA ALA A 4 -2.53 -6.71 2.64
C ALA A 4 -1.97 -6.21 3.99
N LYS A 5 -2.14 -6.99 5.08
CA LYS A 5 -1.56 -6.67 6.40
C LYS A 5 -0.03 -6.69 6.39
N ARG A 6 0.58 -7.64 5.70
CA ARG A 6 2.05 -7.74 5.56
C ARG A 6 2.61 -6.56 4.77
N VAL A 7 2.01 -6.24 3.63
CA VAL A 7 2.41 -5.10 2.79
C VAL A 7 2.26 -3.79 3.57
N ALA A 8 1.12 -3.57 4.22
CA ALA A 8 0.92 -2.39 5.06
C ALA A 8 1.97 -2.30 6.18
N ALA A 9 2.27 -3.40 6.88
CA ALA A 9 3.29 -3.39 7.92
C ALA A 9 4.69 -3.02 7.39
N ALA A 10 5.06 -3.50 6.20
CA ALA A 10 6.33 -3.18 5.56
C ALA A 10 6.42 -1.71 5.12
N LEU A 11 5.29 -1.07 4.80
CA LEU A 11 5.23 0.30 4.31
C LEU A 11 5.05 1.37 5.41
N LYS A 12 4.78 0.97 6.65
CA LYS A 12 4.68 1.88 7.81
C LYS A 12 5.87 2.84 7.99
N PRO A 13 7.14 2.46 7.72
CA PRO A 13 8.26 3.39 7.83
C PRO A 13 8.24 4.54 6.82
N PHE A 14 7.43 4.45 5.77
CA PHE A 14 7.36 5.41 4.67
C PHE A 14 6.09 6.28 4.71
N GLY A 15 5.24 6.09 5.73
CA GLY A 15 4.05 6.92 5.92
C GLY A 15 2.89 6.20 6.59
N ARG A 16 1.74 6.88 6.58
CA ARG A 16 0.50 6.35 7.15
C ARG A 16 -0.09 5.32 6.20
N THR A 17 -0.28 4.10 6.69
CA THR A 17 -0.86 3.00 5.91
C THR A 17 -2.32 2.77 6.25
N GLU A 18 -3.15 2.49 5.26
CA GLU A 18 -4.56 2.15 5.41
C GLU A 18 -4.87 0.90 4.57
N ILE A 19 -5.67 -0.02 5.10
CA ILE A 19 -6.18 -1.16 4.35
C ILE A 19 -7.67 -0.96 4.15
N GLN A 20 -8.06 -0.77 2.89
CA GLN A 20 -9.47 -0.74 2.51
C GLN A 20 -9.90 -2.14 2.09
N ARG A 21 -11.03 -2.61 2.62
CA ARG A 21 -11.70 -3.82 2.18
C ARG A 21 -12.94 -3.42 1.37
N THR A 22 -13.13 -4.06 0.22
CA THR A 22 -14.34 -3.91 -0.59
C THR A 22 -14.80 -5.30 -1.01
N GLU A 23 -16.10 -5.55 -0.95
CA GLU A 23 -16.68 -6.77 -1.53
C GLU A 23 -17.09 -6.46 -2.98
N LEU A 24 -16.63 -7.29 -3.92
CA LEU A 24 -16.99 -7.18 -5.34
C LEU A 24 -17.14 -8.59 -5.91
N ASP A 25 -18.27 -8.85 -6.56
CA ASP A 25 -18.65 -10.15 -7.12
C ASP A 25 -18.56 -11.32 -6.12
N GLY A 26 -18.92 -11.05 -4.85
CA GLY A 26 -18.85 -12.04 -3.75
C GLY A 26 -17.43 -12.33 -3.26
N ASN A 27 -16.42 -11.62 -3.77
CA ASN A 27 -15.04 -11.73 -3.35
C ASN A 27 -14.58 -10.51 -2.55
N ASP A 28 -13.77 -10.75 -1.53
CA ASP A 28 -13.11 -9.70 -0.78
C ASP A 28 -11.87 -9.18 -1.50
N TRP A 29 -11.89 -7.89 -1.86
CA TRP A 29 -10.76 -7.15 -2.38
C TRP A 29 -10.15 -6.29 -1.28
N TYR A 30 -8.83 -6.19 -1.30
CA TYR A 30 -8.07 -5.39 -0.34
C TYR A 30 -7.14 -4.44 -1.08
N ALA A 31 -7.30 -3.14 -0.87
CA ALA A 31 -6.36 -2.12 -1.29
C ALA A 31 -5.49 -1.69 -0.10
N VAL A 32 -4.19 -1.50 -0.34
CA VAL A 32 -3.26 -0.94 0.64
C VAL A 32 -2.89 0.46 0.17
N ASN A 33 -3.37 1.47 0.89
CA ASN A 33 -3.05 2.86 0.64
C ASN A 33 -1.91 3.30 1.55
N VAL A 34 -0.95 4.06 1.01
CA VAL A 34 0.13 4.67 1.79
C VAL A 34 0.13 6.16 1.51
N TYR A 35 0.00 6.95 2.56
CA TYR A 35 0.05 8.40 2.51
C TYR A 35 1.42 8.84 3.05
N PRO A 36 2.31 9.39 2.21
CA PRO A 36 3.62 9.86 2.65
C PRO A 36 3.49 10.89 3.78
N ASP A 37 4.31 10.77 4.81
CA ASP A 37 4.32 11.67 5.97
C ASP A 37 5.45 12.73 5.92
N GLY A 38 6.20 12.77 4.81
CA GLY A 38 7.35 13.63 4.60
C GLY A 38 8.71 12.97 4.90
N HIS A 39 8.73 11.75 5.45
CA HIS A 39 9.95 10.96 5.62
C HIS A 39 10.25 10.12 4.38
N GLY A 40 10.86 10.72 3.37
CA GLY A 40 11.31 10.04 2.14
C GLY A 40 10.60 10.51 0.88
N SER A 41 11.14 10.13 -0.29
CA SER A 41 10.51 10.47 -1.57
C SER A 41 9.38 9.50 -1.90
N VAL A 42 8.44 9.95 -2.73
CA VAL A 42 7.39 9.07 -3.29
C VAL A 42 8.00 7.90 -4.07
N ASP A 43 9.17 8.10 -4.69
CA ASP A 43 9.88 7.04 -5.40
C ASP A 43 10.41 5.97 -4.45
N ASP A 44 10.83 6.33 -3.23
CA ASP A 44 11.26 5.37 -2.22
C ASP A 44 10.10 4.52 -1.73
N VAL A 45 8.92 5.13 -1.53
CA VAL A 45 7.68 4.42 -1.19
C VAL A 45 7.33 3.42 -2.28
N LEU A 46 7.41 3.84 -3.55
CA LEU A 46 7.02 3.02 -4.69
C LEU A 46 7.97 1.82 -4.86
N LYS A 47 9.28 2.04 -4.74
CA LYS A 47 10.30 0.98 -4.75
C LYS A 47 10.11 -0.01 -3.60
N ALA A 48 9.77 0.47 -2.41
CA ALA A 48 9.47 -0.39 -1.26
C ALA A 48 8.22 -1.23 -1.52
N ALA A 49 7.15 -0.65 -2.06
CA ALA A 49 5.92 -1.37 -2.38
C ALA A 49 6.16 -2.52 -3.38
N TRP A 50 6.88 -2.25 -4.48
CA TRP A 50 7.24 -3.27 -5.46
C TRP A 50 8.07 -4.40 -4.84
N SER A 51 9.02 -4.06 -3.96
CA SER A 51 9.90 -5.04 -3.30
C SER A 51 9.18 -5.88 -2.23
N HIS A 52 8.03 -5.42 -1.72
CA HIS A 52 7.30 -6.06 -0.62
C HIS A 52 6.00 -6.75 -1.04
N GLY A 53 5.80 -7.01 -2.34
CA GLY A 53 4.69 -7.82 -2.85
C GLY A 53 3.53 -7.01 -3.43
N ALA A 54 3.75 -5.73 -3.73
CA ALA A 54 2.81 -4.91 -4.48
C ALA A 54 3.45 -4.47 -5.81
N PRO A 55 3.75 -5.38 -6.76
CA PRO A 55 4.47 -5.06 -8.00
C PRO A 55 3.71 -4.07 -8.90
N ASP A 56 2.38 -4.04 -8.80
CA ASP A 56 1.52 -3.15 -9.58
C ASP A 56 1.19 -1.85 -8.82
N ALA A 57 1.93 -1.53 -7.75
CA ALA A 57 1.73 -0.29 -7.02
C ALA A 57 1.95 0.93 -7.93
N LEU A 58 1.07 1.92 -7.77
CA LEU A 58 1.06 3.14 -8.56
C LEU A 58 0.81 4.36 -7.67
N VAL A 59 1.24 5.52 -8.15
CA VAL A 59 0.99 6.80 -7.46
C VAL A 59 -0.33 7.39 -7.97
N VAL A 60 -1.22 7.72 -7.03
CA VAL A 60 -2.45 8.48 -7.31
C VAL A 60 -2.20 9.93 -6.90
N ARG A 61 -2.53 10.89 -7.77
CA ARG A 61 -2.50 12.33 -7.51
C ARG A 61 -3.86 12.92 -7.87
N ASP A 62 -4.38 13.80 -7.03
CA ASP A 62 -5.57 14.61 -7.30
C ASP A 62 -5.20 15.91 -8.05
#